data_AF-K2KQJ5-F1
#
_entry.id   AF-K2KQJ5-F1
#
_cell.length_a   1.000
_cell.length_b   1.000
_cell.length_c   1.000
_cell.angle_alpha   90.00
_cell.angle_beta   90.00
_cell.angle_gamma   90.00
#
_symmetry.space_group_name_H-M   'P 1'
#
loop_
_entity.id
_entity.type
_entity.pdbx_description
1 polymer ?
#
loop_
_entity_poly.entity_id
_entity_poly.type
_entity_poly.pdbx_seq_one_letter_code
_entity_poly.pdbx_strand_id
1 'polypeptide(L)'
;MDNPEDNYQFEFHAKKPENDKKHWWFKVGDILELKNVVSYTREHNLGGEESALLENLKNAFCTEKLISYFEETEKNLNKVLNIFIRVNSGGVKLSYSDLLMSILTASFSSDIRERMKELVDALKDKGFSNMGQDQVLKTCLLLIGKDTTFELKNFNKKNIKEIEDNWEKITDSIYNAAKLLENFGYAGYLGSAYILSSLAYFYFLKSKMNENDKEQALKFVRNAQITSYFTPSTDTKLNNIANSMKDVQTFE
;
A
#
# COMPACT_ATOMS: atom_id res chain seq x y z
N MET A 1 -18.17 38.33 3.71
CA MET A 1 -17.39 37.19 3.18
C MET A 1 -16.29 37.88 2.41
N ASP A 2 -15.10 37.93 3.00
CA ASP A 2 -14.11 38.97 2.70
C ASP A 2 -12.94 38.46 1.87
N ASN A 3 -12.98 37.20 1.40
CA ASN A 3 -12.00 36.62 0.50
C ASN A 3 -12.68 35.95 -0.73
N PRO A 4 -12.42 36.40 -1.97
CA PRO A 4 -13.03 35.82 -3.17
C PRO A 4 -12.65 34.35 -3.45
N GLU A 5 -11.56 33.84 -2.83
CA GLU A 5 -11.19 32.41 -2.91
C GLU A 5 -12.13 31.49 -2.11
N ASP A 6 -12.85 32.01 -1.11
CA ASP A 6 -13.80 31.23 -0.29
C ASP A 6 -15.10 30.87 -1.04
N ASN A 7 -15.27 31.36 -2.28
CA ASN A 7 -16.47 31.14 -3.10
C ASN A 7 -16.37 29.89 -4.00
N TYR A 8 -15.21 29.22 -4.05
CA TYR A 8 -15.00 28.06 -4.92
C TYR A 8 -14.59 26.83 -4.12
N GLN A 9 -15.38 25.77 -4.23
CA GLN A 9 -15.12 24.51 -3.56
C GLN A 9 -14.82 23.44 -4.61
N PHE A 10 -13.66 22.79 -4.50
CA PHE A 10 -13.28 21.67 -5.33
C PHE A 10 -13.28 20.40 -4.48
N GLU A 11 -14.18 19.46 -4.79
CA GLU A 11 -14.36 18.23 -4.02
C GLU A 11 -14.49 16.99 -4.89
N PHE A 12 -13.95 15.89 -4.38
CA PHE A 12 -14.12 14.56 -4.98
C PHE A 12 -15.32 13.87 -4.34
N HIS A 13 -16.45 13.82 -5.04
CA HIS A 13 -17.62 13.10 -4.58
C HIS A 13 -17.78 11.73 -5.26
N ALA A 14 -18.01 10.69 -4.45
CA ALA A 14 -18.32 9.34 -4.95
C ALA A 14 -19.74 9.23 -5.55
N LYS A 15 -20.66 10.12 -5.15
CA LYS A 15 -22.01 10.26 -5.69
C LYS A 15 -22.20 11.71 -6.15
N LYS A 16 -22.95 11.94 -7.23
CA LYS A 16 -23.20 13.30 -7.73
C LYS A 16 -23.85 14.14 -6.61
N PRO A 17 -23.25 15.27 -6.20
CA PRO A 17 -23.87 16.15 -5.22
C PRO A 17 -25.14 16.80 -5.79
N GLU A 18 -26.08 17.12 -4.91
CA GLU A 18 -27.29 17.84 -5.30
C GLU A 18 -27.01 19.35 -5.38
N ASN A 19 -27.54 19.99 -6.40
CA ASN A 19 -27.47 21.44 -6.55
C ASN A 19 -28.61 22.07 -5.75
N ASP A 20 -28.31 23.15 -5.04
CA ASP A 20 -29.29 23.92 -4.28
C ASP A 20 -29.34 25.38 -4.77
N LYS A 21 -30.13 26.22 -4.10
CA LYS A 21 -30.30 27.63 -4.49
C LYS A 21 -29.05 28.51 -4.28
N LYS A 22 -28.07 28.03 -3.52
CA LYS A 22 -26.84 28.72 -3.15
C LYS A 22 -25.60 28.07 -3.77
N HIS A 23 -25.62 26.76 -4.03
CA HIS A 23 -24.48 26.01 -4.53
C HIS A 23 -24.82 25.26 -5.82
N TRP A 24 -24.01 25.50 -6.85
CA TRP A 24 -24.08 24.79 -8.11
C TRP A 24 -22.82 23.96 -8.33
N TRP A 25 -22.94 22.64 -8.26
CA TRP A 25 -21.84 21.74 -8.55
C TRP A 25 -21.77 21.45 -10.05
N PHE A 26 -20.64 21.83 -10.65
CA PHE A 26 -20.27 21.48 -12.01
C PHE A 26 -19.27 20.32 -12.00
N LYS A 27 -19.54 19.26 -12.76
CA LYS A 27 -18.60 18.15 -12.92
C LYS A 27 -17.47 18.59 -13.84
N VAL A 28 -16.31 18.89 -13.25
CA VAL A 28 -15.14 19.47 -13.94
C VAL A 28 -14.78 18.74 -15.24
N GLY A 29 -14.84 17.40 -15.27
CA GLY A 29 -14.53 16.63 -16.47
C GLY A 29 -15.42 16.94 -17.68
N ASP A 30 -16.66 17.39 -17.45
CA ASP A 30 -17.60 17.72 -18.52
C ASP A 30 -17.16 18.98 -19.29
N ILE A 31 -16.21 19.77 -18.75
CA ILE A 31 -15.66 20.96 -19.42
C ILE A 31 -14.97 20.61 -20.74
N LEU A 32 -14.37 19.41 -20.83
CA LEU A 32 -13.64 18.96 -22.02
C LEU A 32 -14.57 18.68 -23.21
N GLU A 33 -15.82 18.36 -22.93
CA GLU A 33 -16.86 18.09 -23.93
C GLU A 33 -17.80 19.29 -24.13
N LEU A 34 -17.67 20.32 -23.29
CA LEU A 34 -18.56 21.48 -23.27
C LEU A 34 -18.35 22.37 -24.50
N LYS A 35 -19.21 22.19 -25.51
CA LYS A 35 -19.15 22.95 -26.77
C LYS A 35 -19.31 24.45 -26.54
N ASN A 36 -20.31 24.85 -25.76
CA ASN A 36 -20.63 26.25 -25.51
C ASN A 36 -21.04 26.45 -24.04
N VAL A 37 -20.36 27.36 -23.34
CA VAL A 37 -20.63 27.68 -21.93
C VAL A 37 -21.97 28.41 -21.78
N VAL A 38 -22.28 29.32 -22.70
CA VAL A 38 -23.50 30.14 -22.69
C VAL A 38 -24.76 29.29 -22.84
N SER A 39 -24.72 28.21 -23.63
CA SER A 39 -25.88 27.31 -23.72
C SER A 39 -26.10 26.56 -22.42
N TYR A 40 -25.03 26.07 -21.79
CA TYR A 40 -25.10 25.36 -20.52
C TYR A 40 -25.62 26.24 -19.39
N THR A 41 -25.11 27.47 -19.27
CA THR A 41 -25.58 28.41 -18.24
C THR A 41 -27.04 28.78 -18.42
N ARG A 42 -27.51 28.96 -19.66
CA ARG A 42 -28.93 29.21 -19.95
C ARG A 42 -29.83 28.03 -19.61
N GLU A 43 -29.43 26.81 -19.99
CA GLU A 43 -30.19 25.58 -19.69
C GLU A 43 -30.34 25.34 -18.19
N HIS A 44 -29.36 25.79 -17.40
CA HIS A 44 -29.32 25.63 -15.95
C HIS A 44 -29.71 26.88 -15.15
N ASN A 45 -30.18 27.94 -15.82
CA ASN A 45 -30.54 29.24 -15.20
C ASN A 45 -29.41 29.86 -14.35
N LEU A 46 -28.18 29.71 -14.81
CA LEU A 46 -26.98 30.30 -14.20
C LEU A 46 -26.75 31.72 -14.74
N GLY A 47 -26.20 32.58 -13.89
CA GLY A 47 -25.95 33.98 -14.18
C GLY A 47 -24.66 34.25 -14.98
N GLY A 48 -24.35 35.53 -15.10
CA GLY A 48 -23.16 36.00 -15.83
C GLY A 48 -21.85 35.64 -15.12
N GLU A 49 -21.84 35.64 -13.79
CA GLU A 49 -20.65 35.31 -13.00
C GLU A 49 -20.27 33.83 -13.17
N GLU A 50 -21.25 32.93 -13.10
CA GLU A 50 -21.06 31.50 -13.31
C GLU A 50 -20.62 31.18 -14.75
N SER A 51 -21.14 31.93 -15.73
CA SER A 51 -20.71 31.82 -17.13
C SER A 51 -19.25 32.20 -17.29
N ALA A 52 -18.81 33.30 -16.69
CA ALA A 52 -17.41 33.72 -16.74
C ALA A 52 -16.48 32.69 -16.08
N LEU A 53 -16.91 32.06 -14.99
CA LEU A 53 -16.14 31.03 -14.30
C LEU A 53 -15.98 29.76 -15.13
N LEU A 54 -17.05 29.28 -15.75
CA LEU A 54 -16.98 28.12 -16.65
C LEU A 54 -16.15 28.43 -17.91
N GLU A 55 -16.19 29.67 -18.41
CA GLU A 55 -15.31 30.10 -19.49
C GLU A 55 -13.83 30.09 -19.07
N ASN A 56 -13.50 30.60 -17.89
CA ASN A 56 -12.15 30.54 -17.36
C ASN A 56 -11.66 29.09 -17.19
N LEU A 57 -12.50 28.20 -16.64
CA LEU A 57 -12.19 26.78 -16.50
C LEU A 57 -11.96 26.14 -17.88
N LYS A 58 -12.83 26.42 -18.85
CA LYS A 58 -12.67 25.91 -20.22
C LYS A 58 -11.38 26.43 -20.87
N ASN A 59 -11.06 27.71 -20.69
CA ASN A 59 -9.85 28.30 -21.26
C ASN A 59 -8.58 27.67 -20.67
N ALA A 60 -8.53 27.48 -19.35
CA ALA A 60 -7.41 26.85 -18.67
C ALA A 60 -7.10 25.43 -19.22
N PHE A 61 -8.14 24.62 -19.46
CA PHE A 61 -8.00 23.24 -19.94
C PHE A 61 -7.83 23.14 -21.46
N CYS A 62 -8.63 23.87 -22.25
CA CYS A 62 -8.74 23.66 -23.70
C CYS A 62 -7.92 24.66 -24.54
N THR A 63 -7.70 25.88 -24.03
CA THR A 63 -7.09 26.98 -24.81
C THR A 63 -5.65 27.21 -24.39
N GLU A 64 -5.44 27.54 -23.11
CA GLU A 64 -4.13 27.90 -22.55
C GLU A 64 -3.23 26.69 -22.30
N LYS A 65 -3.83 25.48 -22.22
CA LYS A 65 -3.12 24.21 -21.97
C LYS A 65 -2.19 24.28 -20.77
N LEU A 66 -2.66 24.91 -19.68
CA LEU A 66 -1.89 25.05 -18.44
C LEU A 66 -1.49 23.70 -17.83
N ILE A 67 -2.22 22.63 -18.20
CA ILE A 67 -1.97 21.26 -17.76
C ILE A 67 -1.13 20.54 -18.83
N SER A 68 0.11 20.25 -18.48
CA SER A 68 0.93 19.31 -19.25
C SER A 68 0.51 17.88 -18.92
N TYR A 69 0.06 17.14 -19.92
CA TYR A 69 -0.28 15.72 -19.79
C TYR A 69 0.47 14.89 -20.82
N PHE A 70 0.65 13.62 -20.49
CA PHE A 70 1.23 12.63 -21.39
C PHE A 70 0.40 11.35 -21.24
N GLU A 71 -0.09 10.84 -22.37
CA GLU A 71 -0.81 9.56 -22.40
C GLU A 71 0.19 8.42 -22.46
N GLU A 72 0.29 7.65 -21.36
CA GLU A 72 1.08 6.42 -21.34
C GLU A 72 0.23 5.26 -21.84
N THR A 73 0.56 4.76 -23.02
CA THR A 73 -0.16 3.65 -23.67
C THR A 73 0.37 2.28 -23.23
N GLU A 74 1.60 2.22 -22.70
CA GLU A 74 2.15 0.98 -22.16
C GLU A 74 1.55 0.67 -20.79
N LYS A 75 0.97 -0.53 -20.66
CA LYS A 75 0.51 -1.06 -19.37
C LYS A 75 1.67 -1.59 -18.51
N ASN A 76 2.77 -0.83 -18.45
CA ASN A 76 3.93 -1.17 -17.64
C ASN A 76 3.88 -0.43 -16.31
N LEU A 77 3.48 -1.17 -15.27
CA LEU A 77 3.30 -0.65 -13.92
C LEU A 77 4.60 -0.03 -13.33
N ASN A 78 5.78 -0.57 -13.67
CA ASN A 78 7.06 -0.01 -13.23
C ASN A 78 7.33 1.36 -13.88
N LYS A 79 6.94 1.53 -15.15
CA LYS A 79 7.08 2.80 -15.87
C LYS A 79 6.14 3.85 -15.26
N VAL A 80 4.89 3.48 -15.01
CA VAL A 80 3.90 4.33 -14.32
C VAL A 80 4.41 4.75 -12.94
N LEU A 81 4.96 3.81 -12.17
CA LEU A 81 5.54 4.07 -10.85
C LEU A 81 6.72 5.06 -10.92
N ASN A 82 7.63 4.88 -11.87
CA ASN A 82 8.76 5.78 -12.07
C ASN A 82 8.32 7.19 -12.49
N ILE A 83 7.30 7.30 -13.35
CA ILE A 83 6.69 8.59 -13.71
C ILE A 83 6.12 9.24 -12.45
N PHE A 84 5.38 8.49 -11.63
CA PHE A 84 4.79 8.99 -10.39
C PHE A 84 5.84 9.52 -9.41
N ILE A 85 6.94 8.77 -9.21
CA ILE A 85 8.04 9.19 -8.32
C ILE A 85 8.68 10.47 -8.86
N ARG A 86 8.95 10.55 -10.16
CA ARG A 86 9.54 11.72 -10.80
C ARG A 86 8.66 12.96 -10.67
N VAL A 87 7.35 12.83 -10.90
CA VAL A 87 6.39 13.96 -10.77
C VAL A 87 6.29 14.39 -9.30
N ASN A 88 6.17 13.46 -8.35
CA ASN A 88 6.10 13.78 -6.92
C ASN A 88 7.41 14.32 -6.33
N SER A 89 8.56 14.07 -6.98
CA SER A 89 9.86 14.60 -6.53
C SER A 89 9.96 16.13 -6.50
N GLY A 90 9.07 16.83 -7.23
CA GLY A 90 8.92 18.28 -7.18
C GLY A 90 8.03 18.80 -6.04
N GLY A 91 7.38 17.89 -5.29
CA GLY A 91 6.47 18.19 -4.17
C GLY A 91 6.75 17.32 -2.93
N VAL A 92 5.71 16.80 -2.27
CA VAL A 92 5.86 15.85 -1.15
C VAL A 92 6.38 14.52 -1.70
N LYS A 93 7.60 14.16 -1.32
CA LYS A 93 8.22 12.89 -1.74
C LYS A 93 7.49 11.71 -1.11
N LEU A 94 6.65 11.04 -1.90
CA LEU A 94 6.22 9.67 -1.60
C LEU A 94 7.38 8.72 -1.88
N SER A 95 7.66 7.79 -0.97
CA SER A 95 8.70 6.79 -1.21
C SER A 95 8.24 5.78 -2.26
N TYR A 96 9.18 5.13 -2.96
CA TYR A 96 8.88 4.00 -3.85
C TYR A 96 8.04 2.94 -3.13
N SER A 97 8.32 2.73 -1.84
CA SER A 97 7.56 1.81 -1.00
C SER A 97 6.10 2.26 -0.86
N ASP A 98 5.84 3.52 -0.50
CA ASP A 98 4.46 4.03 -0.31
C ASP A 98 3.61 3.93 -1.59
N LEU A 99 4.22 4.24 -2.74
CA LEU A 99 3.54 4.13 -4.02
C LEU A 99 3.30 2.68 -4.41
N LEU A 100 4.28 1.80 -4.24
CA LEU A 100 4.13 0.39 -4.51
C LEU A 100 3.04 -0.19 -3.58
N MET A 101 3.09 0.11 -2.29
CA MET A 101 2.06 -0.20 -1.31
C MET A 101 0.67 0.26 -1.76
N SER A 102 0.50 1.49 -2.26
CA SER A 102 -0.79 1.99 -2.73
C SER A 102 -1.35 1.18 -3.91
N ILE A 103 -0.49 0.80 -4.85
CA ILE A 103 -0.87 -0.01 -6.02
C ILE A 103 -1.16 -1.45 -5.61
N LEU A 104 -0.36 -2.03 -4.72
CA LEU A 104 -0.58 -3.37 -4.20
C LEU A 104 -1.89 -3.45 -3.42
N THR A 105 -2.10 -2.49 -2.54
CA THR A 105 -3.33 -2.34 -1.78
C THR A 105 -4.54 -2.28 -2.72
N ALA A 106 -4.43 -1.55 -3.85
CA ALA A 106 -5.44 -1.50 -4.90
C ALA A 106 -5.65 -2.83 -5.65
N SER A 107 -4.63 -3.68 -5.71
CA SER A 107 -4.64 -4.95 -6.45
C SER A 107 -5.23 -6.12 -5.65
N PHE A 108 -5.24 -6.04 -4.32
CA PHE A 108 -5.97 -6.97 -3.45
C PHE A 108 -7.47 -6.68 -3.48
N SER A 109 -8.27 -7.72 -3.22
CA SER A 109 -9.69 -7.56 -2.89
C SER A 109 -9.88 -6.61 -1.70
N SER A 110 -11.04 -5.94 -1.66
CA SER A 110 -11.36 -4.99 -0.57
C SER A 110 -11.32 -5.66 0.81
N ASP A 111 -11.74 -6.91 0.88
CA ASP A 111 -11.71 -7.73 2.10
C ASP A 111 -10.26 -7.94 2.59
N ILE A 112 -9.36 -8.44 1.75
CA ILE A 112 -7.96 -8.68 2.12
C ILE A 112 -7.24 -7.38 2.51
N ARG A 113 -7.59 -6.26 1.88
CA ARG A 113 -7.08 -4.94 2.28
C ARG A 113 -7.45 -4.58 3.71
N GLU A 114 -8.72 -4.75 4.09
CA GLU A 114 -9.21 -4.46 5.43
C GLU A 114 -8.55 -5.39 6.45
N ARG A 115 -8.54 -6.70 6.17
CA ARG A 115 -7.91 -7.72 7.01
C ARG A 115 -6.41 -7.50 7.22
N MET A 116 -5.71 -6.98 6.21
CA MET A 116 -4.29 -6.64 6.33
C MET A 116 -4.06 -5.46 7.27
N LYS A 117 -4.94 -4.44 7.23
CA LYS A 117 -4.88 -3.33 8.17
C LYS A 117 -5.13 -3.81 9.60
N GLU A 118 -6.15 -4.65 9.79
CA GLU A 118 -6.44 -5.27 11.08
C GLU A 118 -5.26 -6.10 11.61
N LEU A 119 -4.58 -6.85 10.75
CA LEU A 119 -3.39 -7.61 11.12
C LEU A 119 -2.26 -6.70 11.60
N VAL A 120 -1.98 -5.61 10.88
CA VAL A 120 -0.95 -4.63 11.27
C VAL A 120 -1.29 -4.00 12.62
N ASP A 121 -2.53 -3.58 12.81
CA ASP A 121 -3.00 -2.96 14.06
C ASP A 121 -2.93 -3.97 15.23
N ALA A 122 -3.36 -5.22 15.02
CA ALA A 122 -3.28 -6.28 16.03
C ALA A 122 -1.84 -6.65 16.42
N LEU A 123 -0.90 -6.65 15.46
CA LEU A 123 0.52 -6.88 15.73
C LEU A 123 1.13 -5.72 16.53
N LYS A 124 0.74 -4.50 16.20
CA LYS A 124 1.16 -3.30 16.93
C LYS A 124 0.70 -3.35 18.39
N ASP A 125 -0.55 -3.72 18.63
CA ASP A 125 -1.11 -3.87 19.99
C ASP A 125 -0.40 -4.96 20.80
N LYS A 126 0.15 -5.97 20.13
CA LYS A 126 0.99 -7.04 20.73
C LYS A 126 2.46 -6.63 20.93
N GLY A 127 2.82 -5.37 20.66
CA GLY A 127 4.19 -4.87 20.83
C GLY A 127 5.10 -5.07 19.61
N PHE A 128 4.57 -5.43 18.44
CA PHE A 128 5.33 -5.57 17.20
C PHE A 128 5.08 -4.39 16.25
N SER A 129 5.24 -3.17 16.74
CA SER A 129 4.99 -1.93 15.98
C SER A 129 5.88 -1.75 14.74
N ASN A 130 6.98 -2.50 14.64
CA ASN A 130 7.84 -2.55 13.47
C ASN A 130 7.27 -3.41 12.32
N MET A 131 6.20 -4.18 12.55
CA MET A 131 5.45 -4.91 11.51
C MET A 131 4.47 -3.98 10.80
N GLY A 132 5.00 -2.99 10.07
CA GLY A 132 4.21 -2.13 9.20
C GLY A 132 3.66 -2.87 7.98
N GLN A 133 2.86 -2.16 7.18
CA GLN A 133 2.18 -2.74 6.02
C GLN A 133 3.16 -3.32 4.97
N ASP A 134 4.30 -2.68 4.76
CA ASP A 134 5.40 -3.17 3.91
C ASP A 134 5.98 -4.49 4.46
N GLN A 135 6.31 -4.52 5.75
CA GLN A 135 6.88 -5.70 6.40
C GLN A 135 5.89 -6.88 6.35
N VAL A 136 4.59 -6.62 6.57
CA VAL A 136 3.55 -7.63 6.44
C VAL A 136 3.46 -8.15 5.00
N LEU A 137 3.44 -7.29 3.98
CA LEU A 137 3.40 -7.73 2.58
C LEU A 137 4.63 -8.53 2.17
N LYS A 138 5.82 -8.10 2.57
CA LYS A 138 7.05 -8.87 2.32
C LYS A 138 7.02 -10.21 3.04
N THR A 139 6.44 -10.26 4.25
CA THR A 139 6.21 -11.52 4.98
C THR A 139 5.24 -12.42 4.21
N CYS A 140 4.14 -11.89 3.65
CA CYS A 140 3.22 -12.68 2.83
C CYS A 140 3.94 -13.34 1.63
N LEU A 141 4.77 -12.58 0.90
CA LEU A 141 5.58 -13.11 -0.20
C LEU A 141 6.54 -14.21 0.25
N LEU A 142 7.22 -14.00 1.38
CA LEU A 142 8.10 -15.00 1.99
C LEU A 142 7.33 -16.29 2.27
N LEU A 143 6.17 -16.19 2.91
CA LEU A 143 5.36 -17.34 3.32
C LEU A 143 4.85 -18.18 2.14
N ILE A 144 4.44 -17.56 1.04
CA ILE A 144 4.09 -18.28 -0.20
C ILE A 144 5.31 -18.74 -1.03
N GLY A 145 6.52 -18.60 -0.47
CA GLY A 145 7.77 -19.08 -1.05
C GLY A 145 8.16 -18.37 -2.34
N LYS A 146 7.82 -17.09 -2.46
CA LYS A 146 8.15 -16.25 -3.62
C LYS A 146 9.33 -15.33 -3.30
N ASP A 147 9.90 -14.75 -4.35
CA ASP A 147 10.95 -13.74 -4.21
C ASP A 147 10.44 -12.56 -3.37
N THR A 148 11.16 -12.27 -2.29
CA THR A 148 10.81 -11.24 -1.30
C THR A 148 11.24 -9.84 -1.71
N THR A 149 11.97 -9.71 -2.81
CA THR A 149 12.35 -8.41 -3.36
C THR A 149 11.10 -7.58 -3.60
N PHE A 150 11.08 -6.37 -3.06
CA PHE A 150 9.91 -5.49 -3.08
C PHE A 150 9.75 -4.81 -4.45
N GLU A 151 9.46 -5.62 -5.46
CA GLU A 151 9.28 -5.21 -6.85
C GLU A 151 7.89 -5.63 -7.34
N LEU A 152 7.28 -4.80 -8.19
CA LEU A 152 5.94 -5.05 -8.74
C LEU A 152 5.80 -6.39 -9.45
N LYS A 153 6.87 -6.90 -10.06
CA LYS A 153 6.89 -8.22 -10.72
C LYS A 153 6.52 -9.36 -9.75
N ASN A 154 6.87 -9.21 -8.47
CA ASN A 154 6.64 -10.20 -7.42
C ASN A 154 5.22 -10.14 -6.85
N PHE A 155 4.46 -9.08 -7.16
CA PHE A 155 3.05 -8.95 -6.78
C PHE A 155 2.13 -8.96 -8.02
N ASN A 156 2.40 -9.87 -8.95
CA ASN A 156 1.50 -10.14 -10.05
C ASN A 156 0.19 -10.81 -9.56
N LYS A 157 -0.83 -10.85 -10.42
CA LYS A 157 -2.15 -11.42 -10.12
C LYS A 157 -2.09 -12.85 -9.57
N LYS A 158 -1.13 -13.67 -10.00
CA LYS A 158 -0.97 -15.04 -9.51
C LYS A 158 -0.50 -15.06 -8.06
N ASN A 159 0.55 -14.30 -7.73
CA ASN A 159 1.08 -14.24 -6.37
C ASN A 159 0.09 -13.58 -5.40
N ILE A 160 -0.61 -12.52 -5.82
CA ILE A 160 -1.69 -11.92 -5.03
C ILE A 160 -2.75 -12.96 -4.70
N LYS A 161 -3.27 -13.67 -5.71
CA LYS A 161 -4.27 -14.72 -5.48
C LYS A 161 -3.77 -15.80 -4.53
N GLU A 162 -2.50 -16.20 -4.65
CA GLU A 162 -1.90 -17.20 -3.75
C GLU A 162 -1.81 -16.69 -2.29
N ILE A 163 -1.58 -15.40 -2.08
CA ILE A 163 -1.67 -14.77 -0.75
C ILE A 163 -3.11 -14.81 -0.24
N GLU A 164 -4.09 -14.43 -1.07
CA GLU A 164 -5.51 -14.43 -0.68
C GLU A 164 -5.99 -15.84 -0.33
N ASP A 165 -5.66 -16.84 -1.16
CA ASP A 165 -6.05 -18.24 -0.98
C ASP A 165 -5.41 -18.86 0.29
N ASN A 166 -4.25 -18.35 0.73
CA ASN A 166 -3.53 -18.84 1.93
C ASN A 166 -3.65 -17.90 3.14
N TRP A 167 -4.52 -16.89 3.09
CA TRP A 167 -4.53 -15.80 4.06
C TRP A 167 -4.66 -16.26 5.51
N GLU A 168 -5.62 -17.15 5.80
CA GLU A 168 -5.80 -17.70 7.17
C GLU A 168 -4.50 -18.32 7.70
N LYS A 169 -3.91 -19.20 6.89
CA LYS A 169 -2.67 -19.90 7.24
C LYS A 169 -1.52 -18.92 7.46
N ILE A 170 -1.41 -17.88 6.62
CA ILE A 170 -0.42 -16.81 6.77
C ILE A 170 -0.60 -16.11 8.12
N THR A 171 -1.82 -15.67 8.43
CA THR A 171 -2.12 -14.95 9.67
C THR A 171 -1.88 -15.81 10.90
N ASP A 172 -2.28 -17.08 10.88
CA ASP A 172 -2.02 -18.03 11.96
C ASP A 172 -0.53 -18.22 12.20
N SER A 173 0.27 -18.37 11.14
CA SER A 173 1.73 -18.50 11.26
C SER A 173 2.38 -17.25 11.84
N ILE A 174 1.93 -16.06 11.44
CA ILE A 174 2.38 -14.78 11.98
C ILE A 174 2.01 -14.64 13.46
N TYR A 175 0.78 -14.98 13.86
CA TYR A 175 0.35 -14.91 15.25
C TYR A 175 1.07 -15.92 16.15
N ASN A 176 1.35 -17.12 15.64
CA ASN A 176 2.16 -18.11 16.37
C ASN A 176 3.60 -17.61 16.58
N ALA A 177 4.21 -16.99 15.56
CA ALA A 177 5.53 -16.38 15.68
C ALA A 177 5.54 -15.21 16.68
N ALA A 178 4.53 -14.33 16.63
CA ALA A 178 4.36 -13.23 17.57
C ALA A 178 4.24 -13.73 19.01
N LYS A 179 3.41 -14.75 19.25
CA LYS A 179 3.23 -15.38 20.57
C LYS A 179 4.52 -16.02 21.08
N LEU A 180 5.29 -16.66 20.21
CA LEU A 180 6.60 -17.22 20.57
C LEU A 180 7.57 -16.12 21.02
N LEU A 181 7.65 -15.01 20.27
CA LEU A 181 8.49 -13.87 20.60
C LEU A 181 8.06 -13.16 21.89
N GLU A 182 6.75 -13.08 22.14
CA GLU A 182 6.20 -12.57 23.40
C GLU A 182 6.66 -13.43 24.58
N ASN A 183 6.55 -14.77 24.47
CA ASN A 183 7.05 -15.69 25.50
C ASN A 183 8.57 -15.59 25.72
N PHE A 184 9.33 -15.24 24.68
CA PHE A 184 10.76 -14.97 24.77
C PHE A 184 11.09 -13.59 25.37
N GLY A 185 10.10 -12.73 25.61
CA GLY A 185 10.28 -11.39 26.16
C GLY A 185 10.68 -10.32 25.14
N TYR A 186 10.44 -10.54 23.84
CA TYR A 186 10.81 -9.61 22.77
C TYR A 186 9.66 -8.71 22.28
N ALA A 187 8.47 -8.78 22.89
CA ALA A 187 7.41 -7.81 22.63
C ALA A 187 7.90 -6.40 22.96
N GLY A 188 7.84 -5.49 21.98
CA GLY A 188 8.34 -4.11 22.10
C GLY A 188 9.86 -3.93 21.93
N TYR A 189 10.64 -5.01 21.87
CA TYR A 189 12.11 -4.96 21.87
C TYR A 189 12.74 -5.56 20.60
N LEU A 190 11.96 -5.88 19.59
CA LEU A 190 12.45 -6.53 18.38
C LEU A 190 13.15 -5.50 17.47
N GLY A 191 14.48 -5.56 17.36
CA GLY A 191 15.28 -4.71 16.46
C GLY A 191 14.97 -4.85 14.96
N SER A 192 14.31 -5.92 14.51
CA SER A 192 13.86 -6.05 13.12
C SER A 192 12.60 -6.93 13.00
N ALA A 193 11.62 -6.44 12.25
CA ALA A 193 10.39 -7.15 11.90
C ALA A 193 10.66 -8.50 11.21
N TYR A 194 11.75 -8.60 10.44
CA TYR A 194 12.08 -9.78 9.65
C TYR A 194 12.52 -11.00 10.48
N ILE A 195 12.82 -10.79 11.77
CA ILE A 195 12.98 -11.90 12.73
C ILE A 195 11.63 -12.59 12.93
N LEU A 196 10.55 -11.84 13.11
CA LEU A 196 9.19 -12.37 13.18
C LEU A 196 8.83 -13.05 11.85
N SER A 197 9.10 -12.41 10.71
CA SER A 197 8.84 -13.00 9.38
C SER A 197 9.52 -14.36 9.19
N SER A 198 10.76 -14.50 9.67
CA SER A 198 11.52 -15.76 9.55
C SER A 198 10.91 -16.87 10.41
N LEU A 199 10.49 -16.56 11.64
CA LEU A 199 9.79 -17.52 12.50
C LEU A 199 8.41 -17.88 11.94
N ALA A 200 7.69 -16.88 11.40
CA ALA A 200 6.41 -17.10 10.74
C ALA A 200 6.56 -18.00 9.52
N TYR A 201 7.64 -17.87 8.75
CA TYR A 201 7.93 -18.77 7.63
C TYR A 201 8.06 -20.21 8.09
N PHE A 202 8.81 -20.45 9.17
CA PHE A 202 8.90 -21.78 9.74
C PHE A 202 7.53 -22.31 10.20
N TYR A 203 6.73 -21.50 10.89
CA TYR A 203 5.36 -21.89 11.28
C TYR A 203 4.45 -22.18 10.08
N PHE A 204 4.68 -21.51 8.95
CA PHE A 204 3.92 -21.71 7.72
C PHE A 204 4.26 -23.04 7.05
N LEU A 205 5.53 -23.45 7.08
CA LEU A 205 5.97 -24.76 6.62
C LEU A 205 5.57 -25.88 7.61
N LYS A 206 5.68 -25.60 8.91
CA LYS A 206 5.45 -26.52 10.03
C LYS A 206 4.52 -25.90 11.05
N SER A 207 3.29 -26.40 11.14
CA SER A 207 2.28 -25.83 12.04
C SER A 207 2.66 -25.81 13.54
N LYS A 208 3.71 -26.52 13.98
CA LYS A 208 4.18 -26.57 15.37
C LYS A 208 5.70 -26.70 15.46
N MET A 209 6.29 -26.03 16.45
CA MET A 209 7.68 -26.20 16.91
C MET A 209 7.72 -27.13 18.13
N ASN A 210 8.66 -28.09 18.15
CA ASN A 210 8.97 -28.86 19.36
C ASN A 210 9.89 -28.05 20.31
N GLU A 211 10.24 -28.60 21.47
CA GLU A 211 11.08 -27.88 22.45
C GLU A 211 12.50 -27.59 21.92
N ASN A 212 13.09 -28.49 21.13
CA ASN A 212 14.39 -28.24 20.49
C ASN A 212 14.28 -27.11 19.46
N ASP A 213 13.24 -27.09 18.64
CA ASP A 213 13.00 -26.02 17.66
C ASP A 213 12.86 -24.66 18.36
N LYS A 214 12.15 -24.61 19.49
CA LYS A 214 12.02 -23.37 20.29
C LYS A 214 13.36 -22.91 20.84
N GLU A 215 14.21 -23.83 21.30
CA GLU A 215 15.55 -23.48 21.79
C GLU A 215 16.42 -22.90 20.65
N GLN A 216 16.39 -23.52 19.47
CA GLN A 216 17.11 -23.03 18.29
C GLN A 216 16.53 -21.70 17.79
N ALA A 217 15.21 -21.53 17.81
CA ALA A 217 14.55 -20.27 17.51
C ALA A 217 15.01 -19.15 18.45
N LEU A 218 15.13 -19.42 19.75
CA LEU A 218 15.64 -18.44 20.71
C LEU A 218 17.10 -18.07 20.42
N LYS A 219 17.96 -19.04 20.08
CA LYS A 219 19.36 -18.78 19.67
C LYS A 219 19.40 -17.92 18.41
N PHE A 220 18.58 -18.23 17.41
CA PHE A 220 18.45 -17.43 16.19
C PHE A 220 18.02 -15.99 16.50
N VAL A 221 16.95 -15.80 17.29
CA VAL A 221 16.46 -14.46 17.67
C VAL A 221 17.57 -13.65 18.34
N ARG A 222 18.27 -14.23 19.32
CA ARG A 222 19.37 -13.56 20.03
C ARG A 222 20.50 -13.17 19.08
N ASN A 223 20.94 -14.10 18.23
CA ASN A 223 22.00 -13.84 17.26
C ASN A 223 21.59 -12.76 16.26
N ALA A 224 20.37 -12.83 15.74
CA ALA A 224 19.84 -11.86 14.78
C ALA A 224 19.74 -10.45 15.38
N GLN A 225 19.33 -10.33 16.65
CA GLN A 225 19.31 -9.05 17.38
C GLN A 225 20.72 -8.49 17.57
N ILE A 226 21.63 -9.27 18.15
CA ILE A 226 23.00 -8.82 18.51
C ILE A 226 23.78 -8.39 17.26
N THR A 227 23.66 -9.16 16.19
CA THR A 227 24.40 -8.90 14.95
C THR A 227 23.71 -7.91 14.02
N SER A 228 22.51 -7.42 14.39
CA SER A 228 21.67 -6.63 13.49
C SER A 228 21.49 -7.31 12.13
N TYR A 229 21.21 -8.62 12.15
CA TYR A 229 21.32 -9.49 10.98
C TYR A 229 20.52 -8.94 9.79
N PHE A 230 19.33 -8.38 9.98
CA PHE A 230 18.50 -7.93 8.87
C PHE A 230 18.77 -6.51 8.36
N THR A 231 19.74 -5.79 8.95
CA THR A 231 20.04 -4.40 8.57
C THR A 231 20.67 -4.30 7.16
N PRO A 232 21.72 -5.06 6.81
CA PRO A 232 22.23 -5.06 5.44
C PRO A 232 21.61 -6.19 4.60
N SER A 233 21.30 -5.89 3.34
CA SER A 233 20.87 -6.84 2.30
C SER A 233 19.71 -7.74 2.74
N THR A 234 18.65 -7.14 3.27
CA THR A 234 17.48 -7.83 3.83
C THR A 234 16.91 -8.89 2.89
N ASP A 235 16.71 -8.56 1.61
CA ASP A 235 16.10 -9.47 0.63
C ASP A 235 16.97 -10.71 0.39
N THR A 236 18.29 -10.54 0.30
CA THR A 236 19.23 -11.67 0.18
C THR A 236 19.14 -12.58 1.39
N LYS A 237 19.04 -12.02 2.60
CA LYS A 237 18.96 -12.79 3.84
C LYS A 237 17.64 -13.53 3.99
N LEU A 238 16.52 -12.88 3.64
CA LEU A 238 15.21 -13.53 3.61
C LEU A 238 15.18 -14.67 2.59
N ASN A 239 15.75 -14.46 1.40
CA ASN A 239 15.84 -15.51 0.38
C ASN A 239 16.73 -16.68 0.83
N ASN A 240 17.85 -16.40 1.52
CA ASN A 240 18.70 -17.44 2.10
C ASN A 240 17.96 -18.25 3.16
N ILE A 241 17.24 -17.59 4.08
CA ILE A 241 16.40 -18.25 5.09
C ILE A 241 15.33 -19.11 4.42
N ALA A 242 14.63 -18.57 3.42
CA ALA A 242 13.61 -19.29 2.69
C ALA A 242 14.16 -20.58 2.07
N ASN A 243 15.32 -20.49 1.42
CA ASN A 243 15.98 -21.64 0.80
C ASN A 243 16.47 -22.65 1.84
N SER A 244 17.04 -22.19 2.97
CA SER A 244 17.50 -23.07 4.04
C SER A 244 16.36 -23.79 4.74
N MET A 245 15.19 -23.15 4.90
CA MET A 245 14.05 -23.70 5.63
C MET A 245 13.12 -24.59 4.78
N LYS A 246 13.21 -24.50 3.45
CA LYS A 246 12.26 -25.14 2.53
C LYS A 246 12.17 -26.67 2.65
N ASP A 247 13.31 -27.32 2.91
CA ASP A 247 13.45 -28.79 2.88
C ASP A 247 13.80 -29.39 4.27
N VAL A 248 13.89 -28.57 5.31
CA VAL A 248 14.25 -29.03 6.67
C VAL A 248 13.03 -29.38 7.51
N GLN A 249 13.20 -30.38 8.37
CA GLN A 249 12.14 -30.84 9.28
C GLN A 249 12.14 -30.14 10.64
N THR A 250 13.24 -29.47 10.98
CA THR A 250 13.55 -28.85 12.28
C THR A 250 14.08 -27.42 12.04
N PHE A 251 14.07 -26.60 13.09
CA PHE A 251 14.53 -25.20 13.01
C PHE A 251 16.06 -25.04 13.04
N GLU A 252 16.79 -26.06 13.51
CA GLU A 252 18.26 -26.13 13.50
C GLU A 252 18.86 -25.96 12.10
#